data_AF-A0A8T7K376-F1
#
_entry.id   AF-A0A8T7K376-F1
#
_cell.length_a   1.000
_cell.length_b   1.000
_cell.length_c   1.000
_cell.angle_alpha   90.00
_cell.angle_beta   90.00
_cell.angle_gamma   90.00
#
_symmetry.space_group_name_H-M   'P 1'
#
loop_
_entity.id
_entity.type
_entity.pdbx_description
1 polymer ?
#
loop_
_entity_poly.entity_id
_entity_poly.type
_entity_poly.pdbx_seq_one_letter_code
_entity_poly.pdbx_strand_id
1 'polypeptide(L)'
;MAANIFRIQHAQEYVCHVHRYYSGLSRLYVRAFKGRAPEPAFYLLFSDVSYFEGPLNWQGAGFRKAAAADCHALMQRAGLLDNVPREMLPTLLEVTHLYLLDSAPLRIVAGHAVRLTQIPPEL
;
A
#
# COMPACT_ATOMS: atom_id res chain seq x y z
N MET A 1 -8.02 -4.58 17.26
CA MET A 1 -7.88 -4.78 15.81
C MET A 1 -7.74 -3.41 15.17
N ALA A 2 -6.64 -3.13 14.46
CA ALA A 2 -6.51 -1.87 13.74
C ALA A 2 -7.54 -1.81 12.61
N ALA A 3 -8.16 -0.64 12.41
CA ALA A 3 -9.23 -0.48 11.45
C ALA A 3 -8.73 -0.62 10.00
N ASN A 4 -9.47 -1.36 9.18
CA ASN A 4 -9.24 -1.43 7.74
C ASN A 4 -9.35 -0.03 7.13
N ILE A 5 -8.25 0.50 6.59
CA ILE A 5 -8.17 1.88 6.07
C ILE A 5 -9.11 2.12 4.90
N PHE A 6 -9.44 1.07 4.13
CA PHE A 6 -10.31 1.16 2.97
C PHE A 6 -11.78 0.90 3.29
N ARG A 7 -12.10 0.59 4.56
CA ARG A 7 -13.46 0.24 5.02
C ARG A 7 -14.13 -0.84 4.16
N ILE A 8 -13.34 -1.80 3.68
CA ILE A 8 -13.83 -2.93 2.88
C ILE A 8 -14.45 -3.95 3.84
N GLN A 9 -15.74 -4.24 3.64
CA GLN A 9 -16.43 -5.32 4.34
C GLN A 9 -15.94 -6.67 3.80
N HIS A 10 -15.79 -7.66 4.68
CA HIS A 10 -15.32 -9.01 4.33
C HIS A 10 -14.03 -8.99 3.49
N ALA A 11 -13.07 -8.14 3.86
CA ALA A 11 -11.87 -7.88 3.07
C ALA A 11 -11.03 -9.14 2.76
N GLN A 12 -11.17 -10.19 3.58
CA GLN A 12 -10.54 -11.50 3.39
C GLN A 12 -11.09 -12.28 2.19
N GLU A 13 -12.24 -11.93 1.62
CA GLU A 13 -12.85 -12.63 0.46
C GLU A 13 -12.25 -12.21 -0.89
N TYR A 14 -11.37 -11.20 -0.89
CA TYR A 14 -10.80 -10.63 -2.10
C TYR A 14 -9.42 -11.19 -2.40
N VAL A 15 -9.18 -11.53 -3.67
CA VAL A 15 -7.84 -11.82 -4.19
C VAL A 15 -7.30 -10.54 -4.81
N CYS A 16 -6.12 -10.13 -4.37
CA CYS A 16 -5.46 -8.93 -4.84
C CYS A 16 -4.28 -9.29 -5.76
N HIS A 17 -4.12 -8.49 -6.81
CA HIS A 17 -3.04 -8.62 -7.78
C HIS A 17 -2.43 -7.25 -8.03
N VAL A 18 -1.10 -7.15 -7.98
CA VAL A 18 -0.40 -5.96 -8.48
C VAL A 18 -0.77 -5.78 -9.94
N HIS A 19 -1.42 -4.67 -10.24
CA HIS A 19 -1.77 -4.33 -11.60
C HIS A 19 -0.57 -3.76 -12.35
N ARG A 20 0.00 -2.68 -11.79
CA ARG A 20 1.05 -1.89 -12.39
C ARG A 20 1.70 -0.99 -11.34
N TYR A 21 3.01 -0.81 -11.48
CA TYR A 21 3.77 0.20 -10.75
C TYR A 21 4.31 1.23 -11.73
N TYR A 22 3.94 2.49 -11.56
CA TYR A 22 4.45 3.61 -12.34
C TYR A 22 5.58 4.28 -11.55
N SER A 23 6.82 3.87 -11.82
CA SER A 23 7.99 4.36 -11.09
C SER A 23 8.18 5.87 -11.19
N GLY A 24 7.91 6.49 -12.34
CA GLY A 24 8.01 7.94 -12.53
C GLY A 24 7.00 8.76 -11.71
N LEU A 25 5.94 8.13 -11.20
CA LEU A 25 4.92 8.77 -10.35
C LEU A 25 4.88 8.16 -8.95
N SER A 26 5.73 7.16 -8.66
CA SER A 26 5.68 6.33 -7.45
C SER A 26 4.26 5.84 -7.11
N ARG A 27 3.52 5.36 -8.11
CA ARG A 27 2.13 4.86 -7.95
C ARG A 27 2.02 3.37 -8.15
N LEU A 28 1.50 2.66 -7.14
CA LEU A 28 1.19 1.24 -7.21
C LEU A 28 -0.33 1.04 -7.30
N TYR A 29 -0.77 0.41 -8.39
CA TYR A 29 -2.16 0.01 -8.58
C TYR A 29 -2.31 -1.48 -8.28
N VAL A 30 -3.35 -1.83 -7.55
CA VAL A 30 -3.72 -3.21 -7.21
C VAL A 30 -5.15 -3.45 -7.64
N ARG A 31 -5.42 -4.57 -8.32
CA ARG A 31 -6.77 -5.02 -8.64
C ARG A 31 -7.27 -5.94 -7.54
N ALA A 32 -8.52 -5.79 -7.11
CA ALA A 32 -9.14 -6.70 -6.14
C ALA A 32 -10.34 -7.42 -6.77
N PHE A 33 -10.27 -8.74 -6.84
CA PHE A 33 -11.32 -9.61 -7.38
C PHE A 33 -12.06 -10.28 -6.24
N LYS A 34 -13.38 -10.41 -6.36
CA LYS A 34 -14.18 -11.16 -5.40
C LYS A 34 -14.45 -12.57 -5.94
N GLY A 35 -14.01 -13.60 -5.23
CA GLY A 35 -14.18 -14.99 -5.65
C GLY A 35 -13.52 -15.27 -7.01
N ARG A 36 -14.30 -15.75 -7.99
CA ARG A 36 -13.83 -16.08 -9.36
C ARG A 36 -14.33 -15.09 -10.43
N ALA A 37 -14.64 -13.86 -10.02
CA ALA A 37 -15.11 -12.84 -10.96
C ALA A 37 -14.05 -12.55 -12.04
N PRO A 38 -14.43 -12.40 -13.32
CA PRO A 38 -13.50 -12.08 -14.39
C PRO A 38 -12.99 -10.64 -14.34
N GLU A 39 -13.76 -9.74 -13.72
CA GLU A 39 -13.46 -8.32 -13.57
C GLU A 39 -13.20 -7.96 -12.09
N PRO A 40 -12.33 -6.98 -11.83
CA PRO A 40 -12.08 -6.53 -10.47
C PRO A 40 -13.29 -5.79 -9.91
N ALA A 41 -13.59 -6.04 -8.63
CA ALA A 41 -14.64 -5.35 -7.90
C ALA A 41 -14.25 -3.89 -7.60
N PHE A 42 -12.96 -3.64 -7.40
CA PHE A 42 -12.38 -2.31 -7.21
C PHE A 42 -10.85 -2.36 -7.38
N TYR A 43 -10.23 -1.20 -7.28
CA TYR A 43 -8.79 -1.03 -7.29
C TYR A 43 -8.32 -0.35 -6.00
N LEU A 44 -7.07 -0.62 -5.62
CA LEU A 44 -6.36 0.11 -4.59
C LEU A 44 -5.22 0.86 -5.24
N LEU A 45 -5.08 2.13 -4.90
CA LEU A 45 -3.97 2.98 -5.31
C LEU A 45 -3.16 3.35 -4.07
N PHE A 46 -1.88 3.04 -4.10
CA PHE A 46 -0.88 3.60 -3.20
C PHE A 46 -0.05 4.63 -3.97
N SER A 47 0.06 5.85 -3.45
CA SER A 47 0.82 6.95 -4.04
C SER A 47 2.01 7.32 -3.17
N ASP A 48 3.04 7.88 -3.79
CA ASP A 48 4.30 8.21 -3.13
C ASP A 48 4.93 6.97 -2.50
N VAL A 49 4.86 5.85 -3.23
CA VAL A 49 5.41 4.56 -2.81
C VAL A 49 6.93 4.64 -2.82
N SER A 50 7.53 4.48 -1.65
CA SER A 50 8.98 4.43 -1.47
C SER A 50 9.49 3.01 -1.25
N TYR A 51 8.61 2.09 -0.86
CA TYR A 51 8.97 0.69 -0.63
C TYR A 51 7.79 -0.25 -0.77
N PHE A 52 8.03 -1.41 -1.37
CA PHE A 52 7.09 -2.52 -1.48
C PHE A 52 7.84 -3.83 -1.25
N GLU A 53 7.34 -4.63 -0.30
CA GLU A 53 7.82 -5.99 -0.06
C GLU A 53 6.62 -6.91 0.09
N GLY A 54 6.57 -7.95 -0.73
CA GLY A 54 5.50 -8.93 -0.71
C GLY A 54 5.33 -9.62 -2.07
N PRO A 55 4.42 -10.60 -2.15
CA PRO A 55 4.10 -11.27 -3.40
C PRO A 55 3.35 -10.32 -4.35
N LEU A 56 3.41 -10.59 -5.65
CA LEU A 56 2.60 -9.88 -6.65
C LEU A 56 1.10 -10.19 -6.55
N ASN A 57 0.75 -11.31 -5.92
CA ASN A 57 -0.62 -11.77 -5.74
C ASN A 57 -0.82 -12.23 -4.29
N TRP A 58 -1.93 -11.89 -3.66
CA TRP A 58 -2.23 -12.30 -2.29
C TRP A 58 -3.73 -12.36 -2.00
N GLN A 59 -4.08 -13.01 -0.90
CA GLN A 59 -5.44 -13.02 -0.36
C GLN A 59 -5.62 -11.87 0.65
N GLY A 60 -6.71 -11.14 0.52
CA GLY A 60 -7.14 -10.10 1.45
C GLY A 60 -6.86 -8.68 0.98
N ALA A 61 -7.81 -7.78 1.24
CA ALA A 61 -7.70 -6.33 0.99
C ALA A 61 -7.82 -5.49 2.28
N GLY A 62 -7.65 -6.13 3.45
CA GLY A 62 -7.88 -5.53 4.77
C GLY A 62 -6.67 -4.79 5.32
N PHE A 63 -6.18 -3.77 4.61
CA PHE A 63 -4.96 -3.06 5.01
C PHE A 63 -5.15 -2.22 6.27
N ARG A 64 -4.13 -2.19 7.11
CA ARG A 64 -4.01 -1.29 8.26
C ARG A 64 -2.76 -0.44 8.16
N LYS A 65 -2.78 0.74 8.79
CA LYS A 65 -1.54 1.49 9.08
C LYS A 65 -0.85 0.86 10.29
N ALA A 66 0.47 0.68 10.20
CA ALA A 66 1.31 0.33 11.33
C ALA A 66 1.54 1.55 12.24
N ALA A 67 2.19 1.34 13.38
CA ALA A 67 2.65 2.47 14.20
C ALA A 67 3.73 3.25 13.45
N ALA A 68 3.83 4.56 13.72
CA ALA A 68 4.86 5.41 13.10
C ALA A 68 6.29 4.90 13.40
N ALA A 69 6.51 4.38 14.61
CA ALA A 69 7.79 3.77 14.99
C ALA A 69 8.15 2.55 14.12
N ASP A 70 7.18 1.70 13.77
CA ASP A 70 7.40 0.55 12.89
C ASP A 70 7.74 0.99 11.46
N CYS A 71 7.06 2.05 10.99
CA CYS A 71 7.35 2.66 9.69
C CYS A 71 8.78 3.20 9.65
N HIS A 72 9.16 3.99 10.65
CA HIS A 72 10.50 4.56 10.76
C HIS A 72 11.58 3.45 10.83
N ALA A 73 11.39 2.44 11.68
CA ALA A 73 12.33 1.34 11.79
C ALA A 73 12.51 0.57 10.48
N LEU A 74 11.42 0.35 9.72
CA LEU A 74 11.50 -0.25 8.40
C LEU A 74 12.23 0.64 7.40
N MET A 75 11.89 1.94 7.35
CA MET A 75 12.53 2.89 6.44
C MET A 75 14.04 3.00 6.68
N GLN A 76 14.46 3.03 7.94
CA GLN A 76 15.87 3.03 8.32
C GLN A 76 16.57 1.73 7.90
N ARG A 77 15.97 0.57 8.20
CA ARG A 77 16.55 -0.74 7.83
C ARG A 77 16.65 -0.93 6.31
N ALA A 78 15.71 -0.36 5.56
CA ALA A 78 15.67 -0.43 4.11
C ALA A 78 16.55 0.62 3.42
N GLY A 79 17.29 1.45 4.18
CA GLY A 79 18.16 2.50 3.63
C GLY A 79 17.41 3.68 2.99
N LEU A 80 16.09 3.80 3.22
CA LEU A 80 15.25 4.84 2.61
C LEU A 80 15.53 6.24 3.18
N LEU A 81 16.26 6.30 4.30
CA LEU A 81 16.57 7.55 5.01
C LEU A 81 18.03 7.98 4.83
N ASP A 82 18.88 7.17 4.18
CA ASP A 82 20.34 7.36 4.17
C ASP A 82 20.76 8.70 3.52
N ASN A 83 19.96 9.20 2.59
CA ASN A 83 20.22 10.45 1.86
C ASN A 83 19.21 11.56 2.18
N VAL A 84 18.39 11.39 3.23
CA VAL A 84 17.40 12.40 3.61
C VAL A 84 18.06 13.40 4.58
N PRO A 85 18.08 14.71 4.27
CA PRO A 85 18.58 15.72 5.19
C PRO A 85 17.86 15.68 6.53
N ARG A 86 18.58 15.89 7.64
CA ARG A 86 18.03 15.72 8.99
C ARG A 86 16.84 16.65 9.26
N GLU A 87 16.87 17.84 8.68
CA GLU A 87 15.82 18.86 8.74
C GLU A 87 14.53 18.44 8.00
N MET A 88 14.61 17.54 7.03
CA MET A 88 13.46 17.04 6.27
C MET A 88 12.83 15.79 6.90
N LEU A 89 13.55 15.09 7.78
CA LEU A 89 13.09 13.85 8.41
C LEU A 89 11.73 14.01 9.13
N PRO A 90 11.47 15.04 9.95
CA PRO A 90 10.19 15.17 10.63
C PRO A 90 9.02 15.22 9.65
N THR A 91 9.11 16.09 8.63
CA THR A 91 8.08 16.23 7.60
C THR A 91 7.88 14.94 6.81
N LEU A 92 8.97 14.27 6.41
CA LEU A 92 8.90 13.01 5.69
C LEU A 92 8.18 11.93 6.52
N LEU A 93 8.51 11.81 7.81
CA LEU A 93 7.91 10.82 8.71
C LEU A 93 6.45 11.12 9.05
N GLU A 94 6.02 12.39 9.02
CA GLU A 94 4.62 12.77 9.19
C GLU A 94 3.73 12.34 8.03
N VAL A 95 4.24 12.46 6.79
CA VAL A 95 3.47 12.17 5.57
C VAL A 95 3.62 10.73 5.09
N THR A 96 4.59 9.97 5.60
CA THR A 96 4.87 8.60 5.18
C THR A 96 4.20 7.59 6.10
N HIS A 97 3.61 6.54 5.51
CA HIS A 97 2.90 5.52 6.25
C HIS A 97 3.31 4.11 5.82
N LEU A 98 3.41 3.22 6.80
CA LEU A 98 3.56 1.78 6.56
C LEU A 98 2.18 1.12 6.57
N TYR A 99 1.80 0.56 5.44
CA TYR A 99 0.60 -0.24 5.25
C TYR A 99 0.96 -1.72 5.35
N LEU A 100 0.21 -2.44 6.18
CA LEU A 100 0.37 -3.86 6.44
C LEU A 100 -0.92 -4.60 6.12
N LEU A 101 -0.77 -5.86 5.72
CA LEU A 101 -1.86 -6.80 5.60
C LEU A 101 -1.61 -7.96 6.58
N ASP A 102 -2.60 -8.32 7.39
CA ASP A 102 -2.41 -9.37 8.40
C ASP A 102 -2.45 -10.78 7.78
N SER A 103 -3.08 -10.95 6.61
CA SER A 103 -3.23 -12.23 5.91
C SER A 103 -2.05 -12.61 5.00
N ALA A 104 -1.08 -11.73 4.79
CA ALA A 104 0.09 -11.99 3.97
C ALA A 104 1.29 -11.17 4.45
N PRO A 105 2.55 -11.63 4.26
CA PRO A 105 3.74 -10.85 4.60
C PRO A 105 3.95 -9.72 3.58
N LEU A 106 3.07 -8.72 3.63
CA LEU A 106 3.04 -7.61 2.68
C LEU A 106 3.19 -6.28 3.42
N ARG A 107 4.18 -5.49 2.98
CA ARG A 107 4.59 -4.22 3.56
C ARG A 107 4.70 -3.18 2.45
N ILE A 108 3.98 -2.09 2.58
CA ILE A 108 4.05 -0.96 1.63
C ILE A 108 4.34 0.30 2.41
N VAL A 109 5.40 1.02 2.05
CA VAL A 109 5.63 2.38 2.54
C VAL A 109 5.18 3.34 1.45
N ALA A 110 4.18 4.16 1.77
CA ALA A 110 3.57 5.09 0.83
C ALA A 110 3.01 6.31 1.58
N GLY A 111 2.91 7.45 0.89
CA GLY A 111 2.30 8.66 1.46
C GLY A 111 0.79 8.51 1.60
N HIS A 112 0.14 7.97 0.57
CA HIS A 112 -1.31 7.88 0.51
C HIS A 112 -1.80 6.53 0.00
N ALA A 113 -3.00 6.15 0.45
CA ALA A 113 -3.69 4.94 0.01
C ALA A 113 -5.19 5.25 -0.17
N VAL A 114 -5.73 4.92 -1.34
CA VAL A 114 -7.15 5.15 -1.68
C VAL A 114 -7.75 3.96 -2.43
N ARG A 115 -9.05 3.73 -2.22
CA ARG A 115 -9.84 2.78 -3.00
C ARG A 115 -10.48 3.49 -4.19
N LEU A 116 -10.33 2.93 -5.37
CA LEU A 116 -10.89 3.43 -6.63
C LEU A 116 -11.92 2.44 -7.18
N THR A 117 -12.96 2.95 -7.84
CA THR A 117 -13.90 2.11 -8.59
C THR A 117 -13.35 1.71 -9.96
N GLN A 118 -12.53 2.58 -10.56
CA GLN A 118 -11.91 2.39 -11.87
C GLN A 118 -10.48 2.94 -11.87
N ILE A 119 -9.66 2.47 -12.82
CA ILE A 119 -8.34 3.07 -13.08
C ILE A 119 -8.54 4.23 -14.06
N PRO A 120 -7.89 5.39 -13.84
CA PRO A 120 -7.91 6.47 -14.82
C PRO A 120 -7.47 5.99 -16.21
N PRO A 121 -8.18 6.34 -17.28
CA PRO A 121 -7.91 5.84 -18.63
C PRO A 121 -6.60 6.36 -19.24
N GLU A 122 -5.99 7.38 -18.63
CA GLU A 122 -4.80 8.09 -19.12
C GLU A 122 -3.46 7.46 -18.67
N LEU A 123 -3.52 6.24 -18.11
CA LEU A 123 -2.42 5.51 -17.47
C LEU A 123 -2.05 4.26 -18.27
#